data_AF-A0A5J5BV53-F1
#
_entry.id   AF-A0A5J5BV53-F1
#
_cell.length_a   1.000
_cell.length_b   1.000
_cell.length_c   1.000
_cell.angle_alpha   90.00
_cell.angle_beta   90.00
_cell.angle_gamma   90.00
#
_symmetry.space_group_name_H-M   'P 1'
#
loop_
_entity.id
_entity.type
_entity.pdbx_description
1 polymer ?
#
loop_
_entity_poly.entity_id
_entity_poly.type
_entity_poly.pdbx_seq_one_letter_code
_entity_poly.pdbx_strand_id
1 'polypeptide(L)'
;MKDAENKAVNARQFAENLKKSWGTGVSTLCLVYNATGDTVTFVTSHDWFGHIGPSPYPQEIANGQWGAFLHVKTSGVPSGSVAAVVYRGKNENGNDCDWMLSWSNPWRRTRFDNKAYSEIREADYFPSRWDDYPNLLENSGLRHNCIWNNCSSTVAIGSDTSPIFDAIMTLKDA
;
A
#
# COMPACT_ATOMS: atom_id res chain seq x y z
N MET A 1 -9.08 16.56 -14.08
CA MET A 1 -9.76 16.14 -12.84
C MET A 1 -10.72 14.98 -13.08
N LYS A 2 -11.72 15.11 -13.96
CA LYS A 2 -12.71 14.05 -14.25
C LYS A 2 -12.12 12.68 -14.67
N ASP A 3 -11.03 12.66 -15.43
CA ASP A 3 -10.40 11.40 -15.85
C ASP A 3 -9.66 10.68 -14.71
N ALA A 4 -9.03 11.44 -13.81
CA ALA A 4 -8.38 10.88 -12.62
C ALA A 4 -9.42 10.31 -11.64
N GLU A 5 -10.56 10.98 -11.49
CA GLU A 5 -11.70 10.50 -10.70
C GLU A 5 -12.28 9.20 -11.29
N ASN A 6 -12.49 9.13 -12.61
CA ASN A 6 -12.95 7.90 -13.26
C ASN A 6 -11.97 6.74 -13.07
N LYS A 7 -10.66 7.00 -13.15
CA LYS A 7 -9.62 5.98 -12.89
C LYS A 7 -9.65 5.49 -11.44
N ALA A 8 -9.81 6.39 -10.48
CA ALA A 8 -9.93 6.03 -9.07
C ALA A 8 -11.17 5.15 -8.82
N VAL A 9 -12.32 5.48 -9.44
CA VAL A 9 -13.54 4.67 -9.38
C VAL A 9 -13.31 3.26 -9.94
N ASN A 10 -12.64 3.14 -11.08
CA ASN A 10 -12.35 1.84 -11.69
C ASN A 10 -11.41 0.98 -10.84
N ALA A 11 -10.34 1.58 -10.29
CA ALA A 11 -9.40 0.89 -9.41
C ALA A 11 -10.08 0.38 -8.14
N ARG A 12 -10.93 1.23 -7.54
CA ARG A 12 -11.76 0.85 -6.39
C ARG A 12 -12.72 -0.28 -6.74
N GLN A 13 -13.45 -0.17 -7.84
CA GLN A 13 -14.40 -1.21 -8.27
C GLN A 13 -13.70 -2.55 -8.51
N PHE A 14 -12.48 -2.52 -9.06
CA PHE A 14 -11.65 -3.71 -9.23
C PHE A 14 -11.31 -4.37 -7.88
N ALA A 15 -10.79 -3.61 -6.91
CA ALA A 15 -10.48 -4.14 -5.57
C ALA A 15 -11.73 -4.67 -4.84
N GLU A 16 -12.88 -4.00 -4.99
CA GLU A 16 -14.16 -4.46 -4.46
C GLU A 16 -14.63 -5.77 -5.12
N ASN A 17 -14.40 -5.94 -6.42
CA ASN A 17 -14.72 -7.18 -7.12
C ASN A 17 -13.80 -8.34 -6.66
N LEU A 18 -12.51 -8.07 -6.44
CA LEU A 18 -11.61 -9.05 -5.82
C LEU A 18 -12.11 -9.45 -4.43
N LYS A 19 -12.51 -8.47 -3.61
CA LYS A 19 -13.08 -8.73 -2.27
C LYS A 19 -14.34 -9.59 -2.35
N LYS A 20 -15.28 -9.25 -3.24
CA LYS A 20 -16.51 -10.05 -3.45
C LYS A 20 -16.20 -11.48 -3.87
N SER A 21 -15.23 -11.68 -4.76
CA SER A 21 -14.80 -13.02 -5.20
C SER A 21 -14.11 -13.82 -4.10
N TRP A 22 -13.35 -13.15 -3.22
CA TRP A 22 -12.64 -13.82 -2.12
C TRP A 22 -13.57 -14.19 -0.96
N GLY A 23 -14.54 -13.32 -0.65
CA GLY A 23 -15.60 -13.58 0.34
C GLY A 23 -15.33 -13.00 1.73
N THR A 24 -15.71 -13.77 2.76
CA THR A 24 -15.79 -13.29 4.15
C THR A 24 -14.46 -13.45 4.89
N GLY A 25 -14.09 -12.42 5.65
CA GLY A 25 -12.90 -12.40 6.50
C GLY A 25 -12.19 -11.04 6.43
N VAL A 26 -11.07 -10.95 7.14
CA VAL A 26 -10.23 -9.75 7.20
C VAL A 26 -9.44 -9.61 5.89
N SER A 27 -9.52 -8.44 5.28
CA SER A 27 -8.83 -8.15 4.02
C SER A 27 -8.56 -6.66 3.92
N THR A 28 -7.60 -6.24 3.11
CA THR A 28 -7.32 -4.83 2.85
C THR A 28 -7.43 -4.59 1.35
N LEU A 29 -8.29 -3.66 0.96
CA LEU A 29 -8.44 -3.23 -0.42
C LEU A 29 -7.43 -2.11 -0.65
N CYS A 30 -6.32 -2.42 -1.34
CA CYS A 30 -5.21 -1.49 -1.49
C CYS A 30 -5.32 -0.75 -2.82
N LEU A 31 -5.29 0.59 -2.77
CA LEU A 31 -5.31 1.49 -3.91
C LEU A 31 -4.03 2.34 -3.88
N VAL A 32 -3.28 2.34 -4.97
CA VAL A 32 -1.98 3.02 -5.06
C VAL A 32 -2.01 3.98 -6.24
N TYR A 33 -1.99 5.28 -5.96
CA TYR A 33 -1.91 6.33 -6.98
C TYR A 33 -0.47 6.76 -7.21
N ASN A 34 -0.07 6.79 -8.46
CA ASN A 34 1.22 7.33 -8.87
C ASN A 34 1.05 8.73 -9.48
N ALA A 35 1.61 9.74 -8.82
CA ALA A 35 1.78 11.10 -9.34
C ALA A 35 3.24 11.57 -9.22
N THR A 36 4.18 10.67 -9.52
CA THR A 36 5.62 10.95 -9.50
C THR A 36 6.14 11.57 -10.79
N GLY A 37 5.30 11.73 -11.82
CA GLY A 37 5.71 12.25 -13.12
C GLY A 37 6.18 11.18 -14.12
N ASP A 38 6.54 9.98 -13.64
CA ASP A 38 6.94 8.83 -14.47
C ASP A 38 6.29 7.53 -13.97
N THR A 39 6.51 6.41 -14.66
CA THR A 39 6.05 5.07 -14.24
C THR A 39 6.85 4.58 -13.04
N VAL A 40 6.16 4.04 -12.04
CA VAL A 40 6.79 3.29 -10.95
C VAL A 40 6.63 1.79 -11.18
N THR A 41 7.61 1.02 -10.73
CA THR A 41 7.69 -0.43 -10.94
C THR A 41 7.71 -1.18 -9.62
N PHE A 42 7.04 -2.33 -9.55
CA PHE A 42 7.08 -3.19 -8.37
C PHE A 42 8.50 -3.73 -8.16
N VAL A 43 8.98 -3.69 -6.91
CA VAL A 43 10.30 -4.22 -6.52
C VAL A 43 10.15 -5.47 -5.68
N THR A 44 9.42 -5.36 -4.57
CA THR A 44 9.32 -6.40 -3.56
C THR A 44 8.08 -6.20 -2.69
N SER A 45 7.74 -7.22 -1.92
CA SER A 45 6.68 -7.20 -0.92
C SER A 45 7.07 -8.07 0.25
N HIS A 46 6.39 -7.88 1.39
CA HIS A 46 6.55 -8.73 2.55
C HIS A 46 5.23 -8.88 3.28
N ASP A 47 4.88 -10.13 3.59
CA ASP A 47 3.66 -10.49 4.30
C ASP A 47 4.02 -10.93 5.72
N TRP A 48 3.83 -10.05 6.70
CA TRP A 48 3.97 -10.43 8.11
C TRP A 48 2.80 -11.32 8.56
N PHE A 49 1.58 -10.99 8.10
CA PHE A 49 0.39 -11.80 8.32
C PHE A 49 -0.57 -11.73 7.14
N GLY A 50 -1.04 -12.89 6.70
CA GLY A 50 -1.91 -12.98 5.53
C GLY A 50 -1.12 -13.29 4.27
N HIS A 51 -1.69 -12.95 3.13
CA HIS A 51 -1.04 -13.08 1.83
C HIS A 51 -1.76 -12.23 0.77
N ILE A 52 -1.10 -12.04 -0.37
CA ILE A 52 -1.73 -11.48 -1.57
C ILE A 52 -2.98 -12.30 -1.97
N GLY A 53 -4.04 -11.59 -2.33
CA GLY A 53 -5.31 -12.18 -2.76
C GLY A 53 -5.29 -12.69 -4.22
N PRO A 54 -6.45 -12.75 -4.89
CA PRO A 54 -6.58 -13.40 -6.21
C PRO A 54 -5.83 -12.72 -7.36
N SER A 55 -5.33 -11.50 -7.17
CA SER A 55 -4.61 -10.73 -8.18
C SER A 55 -3.22 -10.38 -7.66
N PRO A 56 -2.16 -10.46 -8.49
CA PRO A 56 -0.82 -10.02 -8.09
C PRO A 56 -0.77 -8.52 -7.82
N TYR A 57 0.32 -8.06 -7.20
CA TYR A 57 0.65 -6.65 -7.14
C TYR A 57 0.83 -6.10 -8.57
N PRO A 58 0.29 -4.90 -8.88
CA PRO A 58 0.56 -4.22 -10.15
C PRO A 58 2.07 -4.13 -10.41
N GLN A 59 2.55 -4.65 -11.54
CA GLN A 59 4.00 -4.63 -11.83
C GLN A 59 4.48 -3.24 -12.24
N GLU A 60 3.60 -2.46 -12.86
CA GLU A 60 3.86 -1.09 -13.29
C GLU A 60 2.62 -0.23 -12.98
N ILE A 61 2.84 0.99 -12.53
CA ILE A 61 1.79 2.00 -12.36
C ILE A 61 2.28 3.25 -13.07
N ALA A 62 1.72 3.57 -14.23
CA ALA A 62 2.10 4.77 -14.96
C ALA A 62 1.67 6.05 -14.22
N ASN A 63 2.33 7.17 -14.53
CA ASN A 63 1.98 8.47 -13.96
C ASN A 63 0.50 8.82 -14.21
N GLY A 64 -0.19 9.32 -13.20
CA GLY A 64 -1.62 9.63 -13.22
C GLY A 64 -2.53 8.41 -13.31
N GLN A 65 -2.03 7.21 -12.97
CA GLN A 65 -2.79 5.96 -12.90
C GLN A 65 -2.87 5.42 -11.47
N TRP A 66 -3.83 4.51 -11.28
CA TRP A 66 -4.05 3.78 -10.04
C TRP A 66 -3.73 2.31 -10.23
N GLY A 67 -2.90 1.75 -9.35
CA GLY A 67 -2.81 0.32 -9.09
C GLY A 67 -3.84 -0.10 -8.04
N ALA A 68 -4.39 -1.30 -8.16
CA ALA A 68 -5.30 -1.86 -7.17
C ALA A 68 -5.03 -3.35 -6.96
N PHE A 69 -5.12 -3.79 -5.72
CA PHE A 69 -4.99 -5.20 -5.35
C PHE A 69 -5.70 -5.48 -4.01
N LEU A 70 -5.84 -6.77 -3.68
CA LEU A 70 -6.44 -7.21 -2.43
C LEU A 70 -5.41 -7.99 -1.63
N HIS A 71 -5.16 -7.61 -0.39
CA HIS A 71 -4.40 -8.43 0.56
C HIS A 71 -5.35 -9.04 1.58
N VAL A 72 -5.18 -10.32 1.92
CA VAL A 72 -6.18 -11.06 2.71
C VAL A 72 -5.53 -11.80 3.85
N LYS A 73 -6.32 -12.07 4.88
CA LYS A 73 -5.88 -12.93 5.96
C LYS A 73 -5.72 -14.38 5.49
N THR A 74 -4.87 -15.15 6.15
CA THR A 74 -4.80 -16.61 5.95
C THR A 74 -6.04 -17.29 6.50
N SER A 75 -6.72 -18.13 5.71
CA SER A 75 -7.94 -18.83 6.14
C SER A 75 -7.69 -19.70 7.38
N GLY A 76 -8.64 -19.76 8.31
CA GLY A 76 -8.55 -20.56 9.54
C GLY A 76 -7.60 -20.05 10.63
N VAL A 77 -6.72 -19.09 10.33
CA VAL A 77 -5.77 -18.51 11.30
C VAL A 77 -6.41 -17.30 12.00
N PRO A 78 -6.29 -17.08 13.31
CA PRO A 78 -6.78 -15.87 13.97
C PRO A 78 -5.85 -14.65 13.74
N SER A 79 -5.41 -14.45 12.50
CA SER A 79 -4.53 -13.35 12.05
C SER A 79 -5.26 -12.39 11.11
N GLY A 80 -4.69 -11.19 10.98
CA GLY A 80 -5.18 -10.12 10.11
C GLY A 80 -4.56 -10.11 8.71
N SER A 81 -4.57 -8.94 8.10
CA SER A 81 -3.90 -8.59 6.84
C SER A 81 -2.84 -7.53 7.16
N VAL A 82 -1.57 -7.94 7.20
CA VAL A 82 -0.44 -7.10 7.61
C VAL A 82 0.73 -7.34 6.65
N ALA A 83 1.02 -6.36 5.82
CA ALA A 83 2.01 -6.50 4.76
C ALA A 83 2.51 -5.14 4.26
N ALA A 84 3.56 -5.18 3.46
CA ALA A 84 4.12 -4.04 2.76
C ALA A 84 4.38 -4.37 1.29
N VAL A 85 4.32 -3.34 0.44
CA VAL A 85 4.74 -3.38 -0.95
C VAL A 85 5.70 -2.23 -1.23
N VAL A 86 6.69 -2.46 -2.09
CA VAL A 86 7.69 -1.48 -2.50
C VAL A 86 7.59 -1.23 -4.00
N TYR A 87 7.49 0.05 -4.36
CA TYR A 87 7.57 0.51 -5.75
C TYR A 87 8.80 1.40 -5.95
N ARG A 88 9.54 1.19 -7.05
CA ARG A 88 10.66 2.02 -7.47
C ARG A 88 10.23 3.02 -8.53
N GLY A 89 10.62 4.26 -8.33
CA GLY A 89 10.55 5.32 -9.32
C GLY A 89 11.79 6.19 -9.24
N LYS A 90 11.71 7.39 -9.80
CA LYS A 90 12.78 8.38 -9.76
C LYS A 90 12.34 9.62 -9.00
N ASN A 91 13.28 10.27 -8.32
CA ASN A 91 13.08 11.62 -7.81
C ASN A 91 13.33 12.66 -8.91
N GLU A 92 13.18 13.94 -8.56
CA GLU A 92 13.38 15.09 -9.45
C GLU A 92 14.79 15.15 -10.06
N ASN A 93 15.79 14.58 -9.38
CA ASN A 93 17.17 14.52 -9.85
C ASN A 93 17.45 13.27 -10.73
N GLY A 94 16.45 12.45 -11.00
CA GLY A 94 16.58 11.20 -11.76
C GLY A 94 17.17 10.02 -10.98
N ASN A 95 17.40 10.18 -9.67
CA ASN A 95 17.90 9.13 -8.79
C ASN A 95 16.76 8.18 -8.40
N ASP A 96 17.08 6.89 -8.30
CA ASP A 96 16.10 5.89 -7.91
C ASP A 96 15.68 6.03 -6.44
N CYS A 97 14.38 5.94 -6.21
CA CYS A 97 13.76 5.96 -4.89
C CYS A 97 12.77 4.80 -4.78
N ASP A 98 12.81 4.11 -3.65
CA ASP A 98 11.87 3.05 -3.29
C ASP A 98 10.83 3.60 -2.30
N TRP A 99 9.56 3.54 -2.68
CA TRP A 99 8.41 3.86 -1.84
C TRP A 99 7.86 2.58 -1.22
N MET A 100 8.07 2.39 0.08
CA MET A 100 7.39 1.35 0.86
C MET A 100 6.02 1.84 1.31
N LEU A 101 4.99 1.03 1.07
CA LEU A 101 3.60 1.25 1.45
C LEU A 101 3.14 0.07 2.31
N SER A 102 2.78 0.32 3.57
CA SER A 102 2.51 -0.74 4.54
C SER A 102 1.19 -0.51 5.27
N TRP A 103 0.51 -1.61 5.57
CA TRP A 103 -0.75 -1.63 6.28
C TRP A 103 -0.76 -2.70 7.36
N SER A 104 -1.47 -2.43 8.45
CA SER A 104 -1.91 -3.43 9.42
C SER A 104 -3.42 -3.36 9.55
N ASN A 105 -4.09 -4.47 9.28
CA ASN A 105 -5.50 -4.67 9.52
C ASN A 105 -5.68 -5.91 10.42
N PRO A 106 -5.73 -5.73 11.75
CA PRO A 106 -5.76 -6.83 12.68
C PRO A 106 -7.11 -7.53 12.71
N TRP A 107 -7.09 -8.84 12.99
CA TRP A 107 -8.31 -9.62 13.24
C TRP A 107 -8.97 -9.25 14.58
N ARG A 108 -8.17 -9.02 15.62
CA ARG A 108 -8.69 -8.72 16.97
C ARG A 108 -8.97 -7.23 17.18
N ARG A 109 -10.11 -6.77 16.64
CA ARG A 109 -10.57 -5.37 16.68
C ARG A 109 -10.78 -4.79 18.08
N THR A 110 -10.95 -5.63 19.10
CA THR A 110 -11.15 -5.15 20.48
C THR A 110 -9.85 -4.70 21.16
N ARG A 111 -8.69 -4.94 20.54
CA ARG A 111 -7.37 -4.62 21.12
C ARG A 111 -6.47 -3.82 20.19
N PHE A 112 -6.67 -3.94 18.88
CA PHE A 112 -5.79 -3.36 17.89
C PHE A 112 -6.60 -2.63 16.83
N ASP A 113 -6.12 -1.45 16.48
CA ASP A 113 -6.66 -0.62 15.40
C ASP A 113 -5.93 -0.87 14.09
N ASN A 114 -6.54 -0.42 12.99
CA ASN A 114 -5.85 -0.39 11.70
C ASN A 114 -4.69 0.61 11.73
N LYS A 115 -3.65 0.30 10.96
CA LYS A 115 -2.43 1.10 10.85
C LYS A 115 -2.03 1.27 9.40
N ALA A 116 -1.52 2.44 9.07
CA ALA A 116 -0.92 2.75 7.79
C ALA A 116 0.48 3.33 8.05
N TYR A 117 1.47 2.89 7.29
CA TYR A 117 2.83 3.39 7.38
C TYR A 117 3.45 3.47 6.00
N SER A 118 4.32 4.46 5.79
CA SER A 118 5.09 4.59 4.57
C SER A 118 6.48 5.11 4.89
N GLU A 119 7.47 4.62 4.16
CA GLU A 119 8.85 5.08 4.22
C GLU A 119 9.41 5.13 2.79
N ILE A 120 10.26 6.11 2.52
CA ILE A 120 10.93 6.28 1.23
C ILE A 120 12.42 6.25 1.47
N ARG A 121 13.14 5.42 0.70
CA ARG A 121 14.59 5.23 0.79
C ARG A 121 15.21 5.03 -0.58
N GLU A 122 16.52 4.92 -0.61
CA GLU A 122 17.28 4.52 -1.80
C GLU A 122 16.85 3.13 -2.30
N ALA A 123 17.17 2.87 -3.57
CA ALA A 123 16.98 1.57 -4.19
C ALA A 123 17.54 0.42 -3.33
N ASP A 124 16.74 -0.64 -3.18
CA ASP A 124 17.11 -1.92 -2.55
C ASP A 124 17.34 -1.84 -1.03
N TYR A 125 16.85 -0.77 -0.39
CA TYR A 125 16.96 -0.57 1.06
C TYR A 125 16.18 -1.62 1.89
N PHE A 126 14.97 -1.97 1.46
CA PHE A 126 13.98 -2.71 2.28
C PHE A 126 14.20 -4.23 2.41
N PRO A 127 14.61 -4.99 1.38
CA PRO A 127 14.61 -6.47 1.42
C PRO A 127 15.34 -7.11 2.60
N SER A 128 16.34 -6.44 3.18
CA SER A 128 17.14 -6.95 4.32
C SER A 128 16.67 -6.44 5.70
N ARG A 129 15.57 -5.67 5.75
CA ARG A 129 15.16 -4.88 6.93
C ARG A 129 13.72 -5.12 7.38
N TRP A 130 13.05 -6.14 6.84
CA TRP A 130 11.63 -6.39 7.13
C TRP A 130 11.31 -6.56 8.62
N ASP A 131 12.28 -7.02 9.42
CA ASP A 131 12.13 -7.21 10.86
C ASP A 131 12.05 -5.89 11.65
N ASP A 132 12.46 -4.77 11.07
CA ASP A 132 12.44 -3.45 11.73
C ASP A 132 11.04 -2.81 11.71
N TYR A 133 10.20 -3.19 10.75
CA TYR A 133 8.95 -2.51 10.41
C TYR A 133 7.72 -2.84 11.26
N PRO A 134 7.54 -4.06 11.82
CA PRO A 134 6.36 -4.37 12.63
C PRO A 134 6.13 -3.36 13.75
N ASN A 135 7.19 -3.00 14.49
CA ASN A 135 7.08 -2.01 15.58
C ASN A 135 6.78 -0.61 15.06
N LEU A 136 7.36 -0.20 13.92
CA LEU A 136 7.09 1.11 13.32
C LEU A 136 5.62 1.22 12.87
N LEU A 137 5.11 0.16 12.23
CA LEU A 137 3.73 0.07 11.78
C LEU A 137 2.75 0.02 12.95
N GLU A 138 3.01 -0.77 14.00
CA GLU A 138 2.14 -0.85 15.17
C GLU A 138 2.03 0.49 15.92
N ASN A 139 3.13 1.24 15.98
CA ASN A 139 3.18 2.57 16.59
C ASN A 139 2.64 3.69 15.68
N SER A 140 2.27 3.39 14.43
CA SER A 140 1.68 4.37 13.53
C SER A 140 0.17 4.59 13.81
N GLY A 141 -0.46 5.44 13.01
CA GLY A 141 -1.89 5.71 13.06
C GLY A 141 -2.64 5.21 11.83
N LEU A 142 -3.89 5.65 11.69
CA LEU A 142 -4.70 5.41 10.48
C LEU A 142 -4.16 6.15 9.23
N ARG A 143 -3.25 7.11 9.43
CA ARG A 143 -2.62 7.90 8.37
C ARG A 143 -1.15 8.10 8.69
N HIS A 144 -0.33 8.16 7.65
CA HIS A 144 1.09 8.49 7.76
C HIS A 144 1.56 9.22 6.52
N ASN A 145 2.52 10.13 6.69
CA ASN A 145 3.17 10.84 5.59
C ASN A 145 4.69 10.71 5.72
N CYS A 146 5.38 10.53 4.60
CA CYS A 146 6.83 10.48 4.52
C CYS A 146 7.31 11.44 3.44
N ILE A 147 8.37 12.19 3.72
CA ILE A 147 9.08 13.00 2.74
C ILE A 147 10.56 12.65 2.85
N TRP A 148 11.18 12.30 1.74
CA TRP A 148 12.61 12.00 1.67
C TRP A 148 13.12 12.25 0.26
N ASN A 149 14.24 12.97 0.13
CA ASN A 149 14.92 13.18 -1.15
C ASN A 149 14.01 13.70 -2.29
N ASN A 150 13.17 14.69 -1.97
CA ASN A 150 12.13 15.28 -2.83
C ASN A 150 11.02 14.33 -3.31
N CYS A 151 10.98 13.11 -2.78
CA CYS A 151 9.85 12.21 -2.91
C CYS A 151 8.91 12.38 -1.71
N SER A 152 7.62 12.18 -1.95
CA SER A 152 6.59 12.22 -0.93
C SER A 152 5.70 10.98 -1.03
N SER A 153 5.21 10.54 0.12
CA SER A 153 4.21 9.49 0.22
C SER A 153 3.20 9.85 1.29
N THR A 154 1.92 9.67 0.98
CA THR A 154 0.83 9.77 1.95
C THR A 154 0.01 8.50 1.89
N VAL A 155 -0.18 7.86 3.04
CA VAL A 155 -0.96 6.64 3.18
C VAL A 155 -2.06 6.81 4.21
N ALA A 156 -3.20 6.16 3.98
CA ALA A 156 -4.34 6.16 4.87
C ALA A 156 -5.05 4.80 4.83
N ILE A 157 -5.64 4.39 5.95
CA ILE A 157 -6.47 3.19 6.03
C ILE A 157 -7.78 3.48 6.75
N GLY A 158 -8.88 2.91 6.26
CA GLY A 158 -10.17 2.92 6.96
C GLY A 158 -10.11 2.12 8.27
N SER A 159 -11.17 2.16 9.08
CA SER A 159 -11.23 1.52 10.41
C SER A 159 -12.12 0.26 10.48
N ASP A 160 -12.48 -0.32 9.34
CA ASP A 160 -13.26 -1.56 9.26
C ASP A 160 -12.37 -2.81 9.12
N THR A 161 -12.98 -4.00 9.12
CA THR A 161 -12.35 -5.32 8.91
C THR A 161 -11.98 -5.58 7.44
N SER A 162 -12.63 -4.89 6.50
CA SER A 162 -12.28 -4.87 5.09
C SER A 162 -12.05 -3.45 4.57
N PRO A 163 -11.11 -2.68 5.17
CA PRO A 163 -10.94 -1.27 4.87
C PRO A 163 -10.26 -1.06 3.52
N ILE A 164 -10.46 0.15 2.98
CA ILE A 164 -9.62 0.67 1.91
C ILE A 164 -8.32 1.19 2.54
N PHE A 165 -7.19 0.81 1.96
CA PHE A 165 -5.89 1.42 2.16
C PHE A 165 -5.55 2.24 0.92
N ASP A 166 -5.43 3.54 1.08
CA ASP A 166 -5.09 4.49 0.02
C ASP A 166 -3.64 4.93 0.17
N ALA A 167 -2.87 4.83 -0.90
CA ALA A 167 -1.50 5.32 -0.98
C ALA A 167 -1.35 6.27 -2.16
N ILE A 168 -0.71 7.41 -1.91
CA ILE A 168 -0.41 8.41 -2.93
C ILE A 168 1.10 8.64 -2.92
N MET A 169 1.75 8.42 -4.06
CA MET A 169 3.16 8.70 -4.28
C MET A 169 3.29 9.94 -5.15
N THR A 170 4.04 10.94 -4.69
CA THR A 170 4.28 12.18 -5.44
C THR A 170 5.75 12.60 -5.35
N LEU A 171 6.11 13.62 -6.11
CA LEU A 171 7.29 14.44 -5.82
C LEU A 171 6.85 15.66 -4.98
N LYS A 172 7.79 16.26 -4.26
CA LYS A 172 7.50 17.34 -3.29
C LYS A 172 7.03 18.63 -3.97
N ASP A 173 7.53 18.91 -5.17
CA ASP A 173 7.24 20.14 -5.91
C ASP A 173 6.30 19.92 -7.12
N ALA A 174 5.49 18.85 -7.10
CA ALA A 174 4.55 18.47 -8.17
C ALA A 174 3.15 19.09 -8.03
#